data_AF-A0A4Q4NUB0-F1
#
_entry.id   AF-A0A4Q4NUB0-F1
#
_cell.length_a   1.000
_cell.length_b   1.000
_cell.length_c   1.000
_cell.angle_alpha   90.00
_cell.angle_beta   90.00
_cell.angle_gamma   90.00
#
_symmetry.space_group_name_H-M   'P 1'
#
loop_
_entity.id
_entity.type
_entity.pdbx_description
1 polymer ?
#
loop_
_entity_poly.entity_id
_entity_poly.type
_entity_poly.pdbx_seq_one_letter_code
_entity_poly.pdbx_strand_id
1 'polypeptide(L)'
;MAEVVGAVAAVVQFVDVALRLSSCLERFCSDVRNVPRRFLQLQIDLRQQIEIAQHIQNDHVPGFATTVSSSTLDAPLLEYISLADELSKTLEGLLARKNDGMLQRGWSGICSLRKKEEVANICDRLEQKRSILSIWLNAANLKLLSETAATTDQARLEIGETLMLVKTVDKTSSATEHSTAQLLPHVEQIDRNVSATSEKAERIIQDLQYLRSQSTSLLTDRDVNATA
;
A
#
# COMPACT_ATOMS: atom_id res chain seq x y z
N MET A 1 14.96 3.55 -14.09
CA MET A 1 13.61 3.85 -14.65
C MET A 1 13.34 3.13 -15.97
N ALA A 2 14.29 3.03 -16.91
CA ALA A 2 14.04 2.33 -18.18
C ALA A 2 13.77 0.82 -18.02
N GLU A 3 14.47 0.14 -17.10
CA GLU A 3 14.34 -1.31 -16.88
C GLU A 3 12.97 -1.67 -16.25
N VAL A 4 12.49 -0.82 -15.35
CA VAL A 4 11.15 -0.85 -14.74
C VAL A 4 10.07 -0.80 -15.83
N VAL A 5 10.21 0.09 -16.80
CA VAL A 5 9.27 0.20 -17.93
C VAL A 5 9.34 -1.04 -18.83
N GLY A 6 10.53 -1.63 -19.01
CA GLY A 6 10.74 -2.84 -19.80
C GLY A 6 10.02 -4.07 -19.24
N ALA A 7 10.17 -4.35 -17.94
CA ALA A 7 9.53 -5.51 -17.29
C ALA A 7 8.00 -5.42 -17.32
N VAL A 8 7.44 -4.24 -17.04
CA VAL A 8 5.99 -4.02 -17.11
C VAL A 8 5.48 -4.18 -18.53
N ALA A 9 6.19 -3.61 -19.52
CA ALA A 9 5.82 -3.78 -20.91
C ALA A 9 5.83 -5.25 -21.33
N ALA A 10 6.81 -6.04 -20.86
CA ALA A 10 6.89 -7.47 -21.16
C ALA A 10 5.73 -8.27 -20.54
N VAL A 11 5.30 -7.96 -19.30
CA VAL A 11 4.10 -8.58 -18.70
C VAL A 11 2.85 -8.22 -19.49
N VAL A 12 2.67 -6.96 -19.84
CA VAL A 12 1.50 -6.50 -20.61
C VAL A 12 1.45 -7.19 -21.97
N GLN A 13 2.59 -7.26 -22.67
CA GLN A 13 2.70 -7.98 -23.94
C GLN A 13 2.44 -9.48 -23.78
N PHE A 14 2.93 -10.10 -22.70
CA PHE A 14 2.63 -11.49 -22.39
C PHE A 14 1.14 -11.72 -22.22
N VAL A 15 0.46 -10.90 -21.40
CA VAL A 15 -0.99 -11.02 -21.16
C VAL A 15 -1.76 -10.88 -22.47
N ASP A 16 -1.43 -9.89 -23.31
CA ASP A 16 -2.08 -9.69 -24.62
C ASP A 16 -1.93 -10.92 -25.52
N VAL A 17 -0.70 -11.40 -25.71
CA VAL A 17 -0.42 -12.53 -26.61
C VAL A 17 -0.99 -13.84 -26.06
N ALA A 18 -0.91 -14.06 -24.75
CA ALA A 18 -1.47 -15.25 -24.11
C ALA A 18 -3.00 -15.29 -24.20
N LEU A 19 -3.69 -14.15 -24.02
CA LEU A 19 -5.13 -14.04 -24.22
C LEU A 19 -5.52 -14.34 -25.66
N ARG A 20 -4.81 -13.74 -26.64
CA ARG A 20 -5.05 -14.00 -28.06
C ARG A 20 -4.86 -15.48 -28.41
N LEU A 21 -3.78 -16.10 -27.94
CA LEU A 21 -3.53 -17.52 -28.15
C LEU A 21 -4.60 -18.40 -27.47
N SER A 22 -5.04 -18.05 -26.26
CA SER A 22 -6.10 -18.77 -25.56
C SER A 22 -7.41 -18.75 -26.35
N SER A 23 -7.85 -17.58 -26.80
CA SER A 23 -9.04 -17.45 -27.64
C SER A 23 -8.90 -18.17 -28.98
N CYS A 24 -7.71 -18.11 -29.59
CA CYS A 24 -7.41 -18.85 -30.82
C CYS A 24 -7.54 -20.36 -30.61
N LEU A 25 -6.96 -20.89 -29.53
CA LEU A 25 -7.06 -22.31 -29.17
C LEU A 25 -8.49 -22.73 -28.87
N GLU A 26 -9.28 -21.92 -28.15
CA GLU A 26 -10.70 -22.19 -27.86
C GLU A 26 -11.53 -22.32 -29.14
N ARG A 27 -11.36 -21.36 -30.04
CA ARG A 27 -11.99 -21.40 -31.36
C ARG A 27 -11.53 -22.61 -32.16
N PHE A 28 -10.23 -22.85 -32.20
CA PHE A 28 -9.65 -23.98 -32.93
C PHE A 28 -10.17 -25.33 -32.40
N CYS A 29 -10.23 -25.51 -31.08
CA CYS A 29 -10.74 -26.72 -30.43
C CYS A 29 -12.25 -26.92 -30.62
N SER A 30 -12.99 -25.84 -30.83
CA SER A 30 -14.44 -25.88 -31.12
C SER A 30 -14.74 -26.20 -32.59
N ASP A 31 -13.91 -25.67 -33.51
CA ASP A 31 -14.08 -25.81 -34.96
C ASP A 31 -13.48 -27.12 -35.50
N VAL A 32 -12.50 -27.69 -34.79
CA VAL A 32 -11.72 -28.87 -35.21
C VAL A 32 -11.99 -30.07 -34.30
N ARG A 33 -12.29 -31.24 -34.88
CA ARG A 33 -12.45 -32.52 -34.15
C ARG A 33 -11.12 -33.25 -34.01
N ASN A 34 -11.00 -34.07 -32.97
CA ASN A 34 -9.83 -34.91 -32.69
C ASN A 34 -8.53 -34.11 -32.59
N VAL A 35 -8.61 -32.93 -31.97
CA VAL A 35 -7.45 -32.08 -31.71
C VAL A 35 -6.49 -32.79 -30.74
N PRO A 36 -5.16 -32.64 -30.90
CA PRO A 36 -4.21 -33.20 -29.95
C PRO A 36 -4.49 -32.74 -28.52
N ARG A 37 -4.45 -33.68 -27.55
CA ARG A 37 -4.69 -33.39 -26.12
C ARG A 37 -3.80 -32.27 -25.57
N ARG A 38 -2.59 -32.12 -26.11
CA ARG A 38 -1.68 -31.02 -25.76
C ARG A 38 -2.28 -29.62 -25.93
N PHE A 39 -3.24 -29.41 -26.84
CA PHE A 39 -3.88 -28.10 -26.99
C PHE A 39 -4.80 -27.79 -25.80
N LEU A 40 -5.47 -28.81 -25.27
CA LEU A 40 -6.28 -28.68 -24.05
C LEU A 40 -5.38 -28.41 -22.83
N GLN A 41 -4.22 -29.08 -22.76
CA GLN A 41 -3.25 -28.83 -21.71
C GLN A 41 -2.71 -27.40 -21.79
N LEU A 42 -2.35 -26.94 -23.00
CA LEU A 42 -1.86 -25.58 -23.24
C LEU A 42 -2.91 -24.52 -22.87
N GLN A 43 -4.20 -24.76 -23.12
CA GLN A 43 -5.27 -23.86 -22.66
C GLN A 43 -5.33 -23.74 -21.14
N ILE A 44 -5.20 -24.85 -20.42
CA ILE A 44 -5.19 -24.83 -18.94
C ILE A 44 -3.97 -24.06 -18.45
N ASP A 45 -2.81 -24.34 -19.01
CA ASP A 45 -1.54 -23.71 -18.62
C ASP A 45 -1.57 -22.20 -18.90
N LEU A 46 -2.04 -21.78 -20.08
CA LEU A 46 -2.18 -20.37 -20.44
C LEU A 46 -3.11 -19.63 -19.49
N ARG A 47 -4.26 -20.24 -19.14
CA ARG A 47 -5.20 -19.62 -18.19
C ARG A 47 -4.54 -19.33 -16.85
N GLN A 48 -3.83 -20.31 -16.29
CA GLN A 48 -3.10 -20.14 -15.03
C GLN A 48 -2.04 -19.04 -15.14
N GLN A 49 -1.28 -19.00 -16.24
CA GLN A 49 -0.24 -18.00 -16.43
C GLN A 49 -0.81 -16.59 -16.64
N ILE A 50 -1.93 -16.46 -17.35
CA ILE A 50 -2.65 -15.20 -17.53
C ILE A 50 -3.15 -14.67 -16.18
N GLU A 51 -3.75 -15.51 -15.35
CA GLU A 51 -4.23 -15.12 -14.01
C GLU A 51 -3.09 -14.57 -13.14
N ILE A 52 -1.94 -15.25 -13.12
CA ILE A 52 -0.77 -14.81 -12.36
C ILE A 52 -0.23 -13.48 -12.91
N ALA A 53 -0.11 -13.36 -14.23
CA ALA A 53 0.40 -12.15 -14.88
C ALA A 53 -0.53 -10.95 -14.72
N GLN A 54 -1.85 -11.15 -14.75
CA GLN A 54 -2.84 -10.11 -14.49
C GLN A 54 -2.82 -9.66 -13.04
N HIS A 55 -2.65 -10.58 -12.08
CA HIS A 55 -2.50 -10.22 -10.67
C HIS A 55 -1.26 -9.34 -10.46
N ILE A 56 -0.15 -9.68 -11.10
CA ILE A 56 1.06 -8.85 -11.14
C ILE A 56 0.78 -7.47 -11.75
N GLN A 57 0.07 -7.42 -12.87
CA GLN A 57 -0.26 -6.18 -13.59
C GLN A 57 -1.21 -5.27 -12.79
N ASN A 58 -2.18 -5.83 -12.06
CA ASN A 58 -3.20 -5.03 -11.38
C ASN A 58 -2.73 -4.53 -10.01
N ASP A 59 -2.00 -5.37 -9.27
CA ASP A 59 -1.77 -5.12 -7.85
C ASP A 59 -0.35 -4.61 -7.53
N HIS A 60 0.62 -4.73 -8.44
CA HIS A 60 2.04 -4.59 -8.07
C HIS A 60 2.97 -3.89 -9.07
N VAL A 61 2.44 -3.17 -10.09
CA VAL A 61 3.27 -2.58 -11.18
C VAL A 61 4.53 -1.83 -10.72
N PRO A 62 4.50 -0.95 -9.69
CA PRO A 62 5.70 -0.20 -9.29
C PRO A 62 6.77 -1.06 -8.62
N GLY A 63 6.37 -2.00 -7.75
CA GLY A 63 7.29 -2.89 -7.02
C GLY A 63 7.77 -4.09 -7.86
N PHE A 64 6.92 -4.58 -8.76
CA PHE A 64 7.23 -5.65 -9.70
C PHE A 64 8.33 -5.25 -10.70
N ALA A 65 8.25 -4.03 -11.18
CA ALA A 65 9.15 -3.52 -12.20
C ALA A 65 10.59 -3.31 -11.71
N THR A 66 10.75 -2.88 -10.46
CA THR A 66 12.06 -2.75 -9.79
C THR A 66 12.64 -4.12 -9.38
N THR A 67 11.80 -5.13 -9.20
CA THR A 67 12.21 -6.45 -8.69
C THR A 67 12.71 -7.39 -9.80
N VAL A 68 12.26 -7.20 -11.04
CA VAL A 68 12.43 -8.15 -12.16
C VAL A 68 13.44 -7.70 -13.23
N SER A 69 14.00 -6.49 -13.10
CA SER A 69 14.99 -5.87 -14.02
C SER A 69 16.36 -6.61 -14.04
N SER A 70 16.36 -7.89 -14.38
CA SER A 70 17.52 -8.73 -14.66
C SER A 70 17.44 -9.11 -16.13
N SER A 71 18.36 -8.59 -16.94
CA SER A 71 18.44 -8.88 -18.38
C SER A 71 18.42 -10.38 -18.74
N THR A 72 18.80 -11.23 -17.78
CA THR A 72 18.84 -12.70 -17.89
C THR A 72 17.46 -13.34 -17.87
N LEU A 73 16.46 -12.64 -17.31
CA LEU A 73 15.10 -13.14 -17.08
C LEU A 73 14.09 -12.66 -18.14
N ASP A 74 14.41 -11.60 -18.87
CA ASP A 74 13.54 -11.04 -19.92
C ASP A 74 13.59 -11.85 -21.24
N ALA A 75 14.75 -12.40 -21.59
CA ALA A 75 14.91 -13.14 -22.85
C ALA A 75 14.00 -14.38 -22.97
N PRO A 76 13.86 -15.25 -21.93
CA PRO A 76 12.92 -16.36 -21.98
C PRO A 76 11.46 -15.94 -22.12
N LEU A 77 11.07 -14.80 -21.52
CA LEU A 77 9.72 -14.26 -21.62
C LEU A 77 9.43 -13.76 -23.04
N LEU A 78 10.35 -12.99 -23.62
CA LEU A 78 10.24 -12.50 -25.01
C LEU A 78 10.20 -13.66 -26.02
N GLU A 79 11.02 -14.69 -25.81
CA GLU A 79 10.98 -15.91 -26.61
C GLU A 79 9.64 -16.64 -26.48
N TYR A 80 9.08 -16.73 -25.26
CA TYR A 80 7.76 -17.32 -25.04
C TYR A 80 6.67 -16.52 -25.77
N ILE A 81 6.69 -15.19 -25.66
CA ILE A 81 5.74 -14.28 -26.34
C ILE A 81 5.82 -14.50 -27.86
N SER A 82 7.04 -14.54 -28.42
CA SER A 82 7.24 -14.78 -29.85
C SER A 82 6.68 -16.13 -30.30
N LEU A 83 6.92 -17.19 -29.51
CA LEU A 83 6.42 -18.54 -29.81
C LEU A 83 4.90 -18.63 -29.73
N ALA A 84 4.31 -17.98 -28.72
CA ALA A 84 2.87 -17.97 -28.53
C ALA A 84 2.17 -17.23 -29.69
N ASP A 85 2.75 -16.12 -30.14
CA ASP A 85 2.26 -15.39 -31.32
C ASP A 85 2.42 -16.20 -32.62
N GLU A 86 3.55 -16.88 -32.81
CA GLU A 86 3.79 -17.76 -33.95
C GLU A 86 2.77 -18.92 -34.00
N LEU A 87 2.46 -19.51 -32.84
CA LEU A 87 1.43 -20.54 -32.71
C LEU A 87 0.05 -19.98 -33.08
N SER A 88 -0.32 -18.83 -32.53
CA SER A 88 -1.62 -18.19 -32.81
C SER A 88 -1.80 -17.93 -34.30
N LYS A 89 -0.81 -17.30 -34.95
CA LYS A 89 -0.81 -17.02 -36.39
C LYS A 89 -0.89 -18.30 -37.22
N THR A 90 -0.19 -19.35 -36.79
CA THR A 90 -0.21 -20.65 -37.46
C THR A 90 -1.60 -21.29 -37.41
N LEU A 91 -2.25 -21.28 -36.24
CA LEU A 91 -3.59 -21.83 -36.06
C LEU A 91 -4.65 -21.02 -36.82
N GLU A 92 -4.56 -19.69 -36.79
CA GLU A 92 -5.44 -18.82 -37.57
C GLU A 92 -5.27 -19.02 -39.08
N GLY A 93 -4.02 -19.16 -39.56
CA GLY A 93 -3.76 -19.44 -40.96
C GLY A 93 -4.33 -20.79 -41.43
N LEU A 94 -4.36 -21.78 -40.54
CA LEU A 94 -5.01 -23.07 -40.80
C LEU A 94 -6.54 -22.96 -40.87
N LEU A 95 -7.14 -22.09 -40.05
CA LEU A 95 -8.57 -21.81 -40.08
C LEU A 95 -8.97 -20.98 -41.32
N ALA A 96 -8.19 -19.95 -41.68
CA ALA A 96 -8.49 -19.00 -42.74
C ALA A 96 -8.34 -19.59 -44.16
N ARG A 97 -7.48 -20.59 -44.37
CA ARG A 97 -7.13 -21.12 -45.69
C ARG A 97 -8.25 -21.84 -46.44
N LYS A 98 -9.48 -21.96 -45.91
CA LYS A 98 -10.47 -22.85 -46.51
C LYS A 98 -11.91 -22.36 -46.40
N ASN A 99 -12.37 -21.76 -47.48
CA ASN A 99 -13.65 -21.06 -47.69
C ASN A 99 -14.95 -21.88 -47.74
N ASP A 100 -14.94 -23.22 -47.64
CA ASP A 100 -16.19 -23.97 -47.88
C ASP A 100 -16.66 -24.83 -46.69
N GLY A 101 -17.88 -24.54 -46.24
CA GLY A 101 -18.82 -25.48 -45.64
C GLY A 101 -18.71 -25.75 -44.13
N MET A 102 -19.82 -25.53 -43.44
CA MET A 102 -20.18 -25.72 -42.01
C MET A 102 -19.82 -27.06 -41.30
N LEU A 103 -18.97 -27.92 -41.85
CA LEU A 103 -18.63 -29.19 -41.23
C LEU A 103 -17.40 -29.06 -40.32
N GLN A 104 -17.57 -29.31 -39.02
CA GLN A 104 -16.45 -29.50 -38.07
C GLN A 104 -15.45 -30.52 -38.64
N ARG A 105 -14.25 -30.06 -39.00
CA ARG A 105 -13.25 -30.88 -39.70
C ARG A 105 -12.34 -31.58 -38.70
N GLY A 106 -11.88 -32.79 -39.02
CA GLY A 106 -10.89 -33.48 -38.19
C GLY A 106 -9.50 -32.87 -38.33
N TRP A 107 -8.71 -32.83 -37.25
CA TRP A 107 -7.32 -32.36 -37.22
C TRP A 107 -6.45 -32.92 -38.37
N SER A 108 -6.66 -34.17 -38.75
CA SER A 108 -5.96 -34.81 -39.86
C SER A 108 -6.36 -34.34 -41.25
N GLY A 109 -7.53 -33.74 -41.42
CA GLY A 109 -8.02 -33.22 -42.70
C GLY A 109 -7.73 -31.74 -42.95
N ILE A 110 -7.32 -30.99 -41.93
CA ILE A 110 -7.03 -29.55 -42.03
C ILE A 110 -5.53 -29.29 -42.12
N CYS A 111 -4.72 -30.19 -41.57
CA CYS A 111 -3.29 -29.97 -41.37
C CYS A 111 -2.47 -31.06 -42.06
N SER A 112 -1.60 -30.66 -42.99
CA SER A 112 -0.64 -31.58 -43.61
C SER A 112 0.33 -32.13 -42.56
N LEU A 113 0.95 -33.29 -42.83
CA LEU A 113 1.90 -33.91 -41.90
C LEU A 113 3.00 -32.94 -41.47
N ARG A 114 3.60 -32.21 -42.44
CA ARG A 114 4.61 -31.18 -42.19
C ARG A 114 4.11 -30.06 -41.27
N LYS A 115 2.86 -29.60 -41.47
CA LYS A 115 2.31 -28.52 -40.66
C LYS A 115 1.94 -28.98 -39.25
N LYS A 116 1.54 -30.25 -39.08
CA LYS A 116 1.36 -30.87 -37.76
C LYS A 116 2.66 -30.94 -36.97
N GLU A 117 3.76 -31.24 -37.65
CA GLU A 117 5.11 -31.31 -37.06
C GLU A 117 5.63 -29.91 -36.68
N GLU A 118 5.39 -28.90 -37.52
CA GLU A 118 5.69 -27.51 -37.19
C GLU A 118 4.94 -27.04 -35.93
N VAL A 119 3.63 -27.30 -35.87
CA VAL A 119 2.82 -26.98 -34.68
C VAL A 119 3.29 -27.78 -33.46
N ALA A 120 3.70 -29.03 -33.63
CA ALA A 120 4.26 -29.83 -32.55
C ALA A 120 5.53 -29.18 -31.99
N ASN A 121 6.46 -28.81 -32.85
CA ASN A 121 7.71 -28.18 -32.46
C ASN A 121 7.49 -26.85 -31.72
N ILE A 122 6.52 -26.03 -32.16
CA ILE A 122 6.17 -24.80 -31.45
C ILE A 122 5.63 -25.11 -30.04
N CYS A 123 4.73 -26.09 -29.91
CA CYS A 123 4.23 -26.52 -28.61
C CYS A 123 5.35 -27.04 -27.70
N ASP A 124 6.26 -27.88 -28.22
CA ASP A 124 7.36 -28.44 -27.44
C ASP A 124 8.30 -27.33 -26.93
N ARG A 125 8.56 -26.32 -27.76
CA ARG A 125 9.35 -25.14 -27.37
C ARG A 125 8.63 -24.29 -26.32
N LEU A 126 7.32 -24.11 -26.45
CA LEU A 126 6.51 -23.41 -25.42
C LEU A 126 6.54 -24.16 -24.09
N GLU A 127 6.40 -25.48 -24.11
CA GLU A 127 6.48 -26.32 -22.91
C GLU A 127 7.86 -26.24 -22.25
N GLN A 128 8.94 -26.26 -23.03
CA GLN A 128 10.30 -26.09 -22.49
C GLN A 128 10.48 -24.74 -21.77
N LYS A 129 9.82 -23.68 -22.27
CA LYS A 129 9.89 -22.34 -21.68
C LYS A 129 8.90 -22.13 -20.54
N ARG A 130 7.87 -22.97 -20.43
CA ARG A 130 6.85 -22.92 -19.35
C ARG A 130 7.48 -22.88 -17.96
N SER A 131 8.42 -23.78 -17.68
CA SER A 131 9.07 -23.87 -16.38
C SER A 131 9.84 -22.59 -16.04
N ILE A 132 10.46 -21.97 -17.04
CA ILE A 132 11.19 -20.72 -16.87
C ILE A 132 10.22 -19.57 -16.59
N LEU A 133 9.08 -19.52 -17.29
CA LEU A 133 8.03 -18.54 -17.04
C LEU A 133 7.44 -18.68 -15.63
N SER A 134 7.17 -19.91 -15.18
CA SER A 134 6.72 -20.17 -13.81
C SER A 134 7.77 -19.80 -12.77
N ILE A 135 9.04 -20.09 -13.00
CA ILE A 135 10.14 -19.67 -12.10
C ILE A 135 10.21 -18.14 -12.06
N TRP A 136 10.07 -17.47 -13.20
CA TRP A 136 10.08 -16.02 -13.29
C TRP A 136 8.94 -15.37 -12.51
N LEU A 137 7.71 -15.83 -12.74
CA LEU A 137 6.52 -15.34 -12.04
C LEU A 137 6.61 -15.60 -10.52
N ASN A 138 7.09 -16.78 -10.11
CA ASN A 138 7.25 -17.13 -8.70
C ASN A 138 8.39 -16.38 -8.02
N ALA A 139 9.51 -16.17 -8.71
CA ALA A 139 10.63 -15.38 -8.20
C ALA A 139 10.21 -13.92 -7.96
N ALA A 140 9.40 -13.37 -8.87
CA ALA A 140 8.81 -12.05 -8.68
C ALA A 140 7.88 -12.00 -7.44
N ASN A 141 6.98 -12.98 -7.28
CA ASN A 141 6.09 -13.07 -6.12
C ASN A 141 6.84 -13.21 -4.79
N LEU A 142 7.89 -14.05 -4.73
CA LEU A 142 8.68 -14.25 -3.51
C LEU A 142 9.45 -12.99 -3.10
N LYS A 143 10.00 -12.26 -4.07
CA LYS A 143 10.74 -11.02 -3.79
C LYS A 143 9.81 -9.92 -3.28
N LEU A 144 8.63 -9.77 -3.89
CA LEU A 144 7.58 -8.88 -3.38
C LEU A 144 7.23 -9.20 -1.93
N LEU A 145 6.96 -10.48 -1.62
CA LEU A 145 6.62 -10.91 -0.26
C LEU A 145 7.71 -10.55 0.76
N SER A 146 8.98 -10.63 0.38
CA SER A 146 10.10 -10.27 1.26
C SER A 146 10.17 -8.76 1.55
N GLU A 147 9.84 -7.90 0.58
CA GLU A 147 9.81 -6.45 0.74
C GLU A 147 8.61 -6.02 1.61
N THR A 148 7.45 -6.68 1.46
CA THR A 148 6.28 -6.46 2.31
C THR A 148 6.55 -6.88 3.76
N ALA A 149 7.29 -7.97 3.96
CA ALA A 149 7.71 -8.40 5.30
C ALA A 149 8.62 -7.36 5.96
N ALA A 150 9.62 -6.86 5.25
CA ALA A 150 10.55 -5.85 5.76
C ALA A 150 9.84 -4.52 6.12
N THR A 151 8.90 -4.06 5.29
CA THR A 151 8.10 -2.85 5.57
C THR A 151 7.16 -3.05 6.74
N THR A 152 6.57 -4.25 6.88
CA THR A 152 5.74 -4.60 8.04
C THR A 152 6.55 -4.62 9.34
N ASP A 153 7.77 -5.15 9.31
CA ASP A 153 8.67 -5.16 10.47
C ASP A 153 9.08 -3.73 10.87
N GLN A 154 9.38 -2.87 9.89
CA GLN A 154 9.69 -1.46 10.14
C GLN A 154 8.50 -0.72 10.78
N ALA A 155 7.29 -0.90 10.23
CA ALA A 155 6.08 -0.29 10.79
C ALA A 155 5.83 -0.77 12.22
N ARG A 156 6.07 -2.05 12.51
CA ARG A 156 5.94 -2.60 13.86
C ARG A 156 6.93 -1.96 14.83
N LEU A 157 8.15 -1.66 14.37
CA LEU A 157 9.19 -1.02 15.17
C LEU A 157 8.80 0.43 15.51
N GLU A 158 8.35 1.20 14.52
CA GLU A 158 7.86 2.58 14.69
C GLU A 158 6.62 2.66 15.60
N ILE A 159 5.69 1.72 15.47
CA ILE A 159 4.54 1.60 16.38
C ILE A 159 5.02 1.32 17.82
N GLY A 160 6.04 0.47 17.99
CA GLY A 160 6.65 0.19 19.28
C GLY A 160 7.27 1.44 19.93
N GLU A 161 8.01 2.23 19.16
CA GLU A 161 8.59 3.50 19.61
C GLU A 161 7.52 4.52 19.98
N THR A 162 6.48 4.65 19.15
CA THR A 162 5.35 5.55 19.40
C THR A 162 4.63 5.16 20.70
N LEU A 163 4.42 3.86 20.93
CA LEU A 163 3.78 3.37 22.15
C LEU A 163 4.64 3.63 23.40
N MET A 164 5.96 3.56 23.28
CA MET A 164 6.90 3.93 24.36
C MET A 164 6.86 5.43 24.66
N LEU A 165 6.78 6.28 23.62
CA LEU A 165 6.62 7.73 23.77
C LEU A 165 5.30 8.06 24.47
N VAL A 166 4.18 7.46 24.04
CA VAL A 166 2.87 7.63 24.67
C VAL A 166 2.90 7.28 26.15
N LYS A 167 3.52 6.14 26.52
CA LYS A 167 3.69 5.77 27.94
C LYS A 167 4.54 6.76 28.73
N THR A 168 5.53 7.37 28.10
CA THR A 168 6.38 8.37 28.75
C THR A 168 5.61 9.67 28.96
N VAL A 169 4.85 10.11 27.97
CA VAL A 169 3.96 11.28 28.05
C VAL A 169 2.91 11.08 29.14
N ASP A 170 2.28 9.92 29.21
CA ASP A 170 1.27 9.57 30.23
C ASP A 170 1.85 9.63 31.65
N LYS A 171 3.07 9.09 31.85
CA LYS A 171 3.81 9.21 33.12
C LYS A 171 4.15 10.65 33.48
N THR A 172 4.58 11.46 32.51
CA THR A 172 4.87 12.87 32.77
C THR A 172 3.61 13.69 33.04
N SER A 173 2.49 13.38 32.37
CA SER A 173 1.20 14.03 32.60
C SER A 173 0.72 13.74 34.01
N SER A 174 0.67 12.47 34.40
CA SER A 174 0.26 12.07 35.76
C SER A 174 1.17 12.66 36.85
N ALA A 175 2.49 12.75 36.61
CA ALA A 175 3.40 13.42 37.53
C ALA A 175 3.11 14.93 37.64
N THR A 176 2.82 15.60 36.51
CA THR A 176 2.50 17.03 36.47
C THR A 176 1.16 17.32 37.13
N GLU A 177 0.13 16.50 36.87
CA GLU A 177 -1.16 16.54 37.55
C GLU A 177 -1.00 16.37 39.06
N HIS A 178 -0.15 15.45 39.49
CA HIS A 178 0.13 15.27 40.91
C HIS A 178 0.82 16.49 41.53
N SER A 179 1.86 17.02 40.88
CA SER A 179 2.57 18.22 41.36
C SER A 179 1.67 19.45 41.40
N THR A 180 0.81 19.65 40.39
CA THR A 180 -0.15 20.76 40.36
C THR A 180 -1.21 20.62 41.45
N ALA A 181 -1.71 19.40 41.69
CA ALA A 181 -2.64 19.11 42.78
C ALA A 181 -2.01 19.39 44.17
N GLN A 182 -0.71 19.13 44.34
CA GLN A 182 0.01 19.46 45.58
C GLN A 182 0.19 20.96 45.80
N LEU A 183 0.33 21.75 44.73
CA LEU A 183 0.52 23.20 44.82
C LEU A 183 -0.77 23.97 45.09
N LEU A 184 -1.92 23.44 44.65
CA LEU A 184 -3.23 24.07 44.83
C LEU A 184 -3.52 24.53 46.27
N PRO A 185 -3.36 23.70 47.33
CA PRO A 185 -3.61 24.14 48.70
C PRO A 185 -2.68 25.26 49.17
N HIS A 186 -1.45 25.31 48.66
CA HIS A 186 -0.52 26.40 48.99
C HIS A 186 -0.96 27.73 48.37
N VAL A 187 -1.46 27.70 47.12
CA VAL A 187 -2.00 28.89 46.46
C VAL A 187 -3.24 29.39 47.20
N GLU A 188 -4.16 28.49 47.57
CA GLU A 188 -5.33 28.85 48.38
C GLU A 188 -4.95 29.44 49.75
N GLN A 189 -3.91 28.91 50.38
CA GLN A 189 -3.42 29.44 51.65
C GLN A 189 -2.82 30.84 51.49
N ILE A 190 -2.06 31.09 50.43
CA ILE A 190 -1.53 32.42 50.13
C ILE A 190 -2.68 33.41 49.91
N ASP A 191 -3.70 33.03 49.14
CA ASP A 191 -4.87 33.87 48.87
C ASP A 191 -5.61 34.26 50.16
N ARG A 192 -5.83 33.29 51.07
CA ARG A 192 -6.42 33.55 52.39
C ARG A 192 -5.56 34.51 53.23
N ASN A 193 -4.24 34.33 53.21
CA ASN A 193 -3.32 35.20 53.95
C ASN A 193 -3.29 36.63 53.39
N VAL A 194 -3.31 36.78 52.06
CA VAL A 194 -3.38 38.09 51.40
C VAL A 194 -4.69 38.80 51.73
N SER A 195 -5.82 38.08 51.68
CA SER A 195 -7.12 38.64 52.06
C SER A 195 -7.15 39.11 53.52
N ALA A 196 -6.65 38.29 54.45
CA ALA A 196 -6.59 38.65 55.87
C ALA A 196 -5.67 39.85 56.15
N THR A 197 -4.53 39.95 55.45
CA THR A 197 -3.64 41.10 55.59
C THR A 197 -4.23 42.38 54.99
N SER A 198 -4.95 42.27 53.88
CA SER A 198 -5.70 43.39 53.28
C SER A 198 -6.78 43.90 54.22
N GLU A 199 -7.62 43.03 54.78
CA GLU A 199 -8.65 43.42 55.75
C GLU A 199 -8.05 44.13 56.97
N LYS A 200 -6.90 43.64 57.46
CA LYS A 200 -6.19 44.26 58.57
C LYS A 200 -5.67 45.65 58.20
N ALA A 201 -5.13 45.82 56.99
CA ALA A 201 -4.67 47.12 56.51
C ALA A 201 -5.83 48.11 56.38
N GLU A 202 -6.98 47.67 55.86
CA GLU A 202 -8.19 48.50 55.77
C GLU A 202 -8.67 48.98 57.15
N ARG A 203 -8.69 48.10 58.16
CA ARG A 203 -9.03 48.50 59.54
C ARG A 203 -8.06 49.54 60.10
N ILE A 204 -6.75 49.36 59.90
CA ILE A 204 -5.75 50.35 60.36
C ILE A 204 -5.98 51.70 59.69
N ILE A 205 -6.27 51.71 58.38
CA ILE A 205 -6.57 52.95 57.65
C ILE A 205 -7.82 53.62 58.23
N GLN A 206 -8.87 52.86 58.51
CA GLN A 206 -10.10 53.38 59.14
C GLN A 206 -9.82 53.96 60.54
N ASP A 207 -9.06 53.26 61.38
CA ASP A 207 -8.68 53.71 62.72
C ASP A 207 -7.88 55.02 62.66
N LEU A 208 -6.93 55.12 61.72
CA LEU A 208 -6.14 56.34 61.51
C LEU A 208 -7.01 57.50 61.02
N GLN A 209 -7.98 57.24 60.13
CA GLN A 209 -8.95 58.25 59.68
C GLN A 209 -9.83 58.72 60.84
N TYR A 210 -10.27 57.79 61.70
CA TYR A 210 -11.05 58.11 62.90
C TYR A 210 -10.25 58.98 63.88
N LEU A 211 -9.02 58.58 64.22
CA LEU A 211 -8.13 59.36 65.09
C LEU A 211 -7.85 60.75 64.51
N ARG A 212 -7.63 60.84 63.19
CA ARG A 212 -7.47 62.12 62.50
C ARG A 212 -8.71 62.99 62.69
N SER A 213 -9.90 62.46 62.46
CA SER A 213 -11.16 63.20 62.62
C SER A 213 -11.36 63.73 64.05
N GLN A 214 -11.03 62.91 65.06
CA GLN A 214 -11.09 63.27 66.48
C GLN A 214 -10.06 64.34 66.86
N SER A 215 -8.86 64.29 66.29
CA SER A 215 -7.85 65.32 66.51
C SER A 215 -8.26 66.67 65.92
N THR A 216 -8.85 66.69 64.73
CA THR A 216 -9.39 67.91 64.12
C THR A 216 -10.56 68.47 64.91
N SER A 217 -11.47 67.65 65.44
CA SER A 217 -12.57 68.14 66.27
C SER A 217 -12.08 68.78 67.57
N LEU A 218 -11.05 68.22 68.20
CA LEU A 218 -10.44 68.77 69.41
C LEU A 218 -9.68 70.08 69.16
N LEU A 219 -9.10 70.26 67.97
CA LEU A 219 -8.46 71.53 67.59
C LEU A 219 -9.51 72.62 67.30
N THR A 220 -10.62 72.28 66.63
CA THR A 220 -11.71 73.24 66.41
C THR A 220 -12.43 73.64 67.70
N ASP A 221 -12.61 72.73 68.67
CA ASP A 221 -13.17 73.07 69.99
C ASP A 221 -12.24 73.98 70.82
N ARG A 222 -10.93 73.91 70.56
CA ARG A 222 -9.93 74.74 71.25
C ARG A 222 -9.84 76.15 70.67
N ASP A 223 -10.01 76.30 69.35
CA ASP A 223 -10.07 77.60 68.70
C ASP A 223 -11.39 78.35 68.98
N VAL A 224 -12.50 77.64 69.18
CA VAL A 224 -13.78 78.24 69.60
C VAL A 224 -13.73 78.78 71.03
N ASN A 225 -12.92 78.20 71.92
CA ASN A 225 -12.73 78.69 73.30
C ASN A 225 -11.65 79.78 73.45
N ALA A 226 -10.93 80.14 72.38
CA ALA A 226 -9.89 81.17 72.42
C ALA A 226 -10.34 82.54 71.89
N THR A 227 -11.62 82.70 71.51
CA THR A 227 -12.19 83.96 70.97
C THR A 227 -13.38 84.51 71.76
N ALA A 228 -13.46 84.22 73.07
CA ALA A 228 -14.42 84.85 73.99
C ALA A 228 -13.73 85.80 74.97
#